data_AF-A0A3D0WS63-F1
#
_entry.id   AF-A0A3D0WS63-F1
#
_cell.length_a   1.000
_cell.length_b   1.000
_cell.length_c   1.000
_cell.angle_alpha   90.00
_cell.angle_beta   90.00
_cell.angle_gamma   90.00
#
_symmetry.space_group_name_H-M   'P 1'
#
loop_
_entity.id
_entity.type
_entity.pdbx_description
1 polymer ?
#
loop_
_entity_poly.entity_id
_entity_poly.type
_entity_poly.pdbx_seq_one_letter_code
_entity_poly.pdbx_strand_id
1 'polypeptide(L)'
;LLQLNETQGAVLTMVFKIADDNNLLLLDLKDLQKMIQFVGDNRAKYTTEYGNISPASIGAIQRALLRLESEGADKFFGEPELVITDFMQTEQGRGVINILAADKLMNSPRVYTTFLLWLLDDLFNNLPEVGDMDKPKLVFFFDEAHMLFNDMPKPLLEKVEQIV
;
A
#
# COMPACT_ATOMS: atom_id res chain seq x y z
N LEU A 1 -4.04 -6.91 4.42
CA LEU A 1 -4.84 -5.77 3.91
C LEU A 1 -6.16 -6.22 3.29
N LEU A 2 -6.14 -6.85 2.11
CA LEU A 2 -7.37 -7.28 1.42
C LEU A 2 -7.96 -8.61 1.94
N GLN A 3 -7.23 -9.33 2.82
CA GLN A 3 -7.59 -10.65 3.36
C GLN A 3 -7.86 -11.67 2.24
N LEU A 4 -7.04 -11.60 1.19
CA LEU A 4 -7.09 -12.53 0.07
C LEU A 4 -6.45 -13.85 0.49
N ASN A 5 -7.02 -14.96 0.03
CA ASN A 5 -6.32 -16.24 0.08
C ASN A 5 -5.18 -16.27 -0.95
N GLU A 6 -4.34 -17.31 -0.88
CA GLU A 6 -3.18 -17.45 -1.77
C GLU A 6 -3.55 -17.36 -3.26
N THR A 7 -4.61 -18.05 -3.68
CA THR A 7 -5.09 -18.03 -5.07
C THR A 7 -5.55 -16.64 -5.51
N GLN A 8 -6.26 -15.90 -4.64
CA GLN A 8 -6.70 -14.54 -4.91
C GLN A 8 -5.52 -13.57 -4.93
N GLY A 9 -4.54 -13.76 -4.05
CA GLY A 9 -3.28 -13.00 -4.05
C GLY A 9 -2.51 -13.19 -5.35
N ALA A 10 -2.35 -14.43 -5.81
CA ALA A 10 -1.71 -14.74 -7.08
C ALA A 10 -2.45 -14.11 -8.28
N VAL A 11 -3.79 -14.12 -8.27
CA VAL A 11 -4.59 -13.42 -9.29
C VAL A 11 -4.35 -11.91 -9.26
N LEU A 12 -4.29 -11.31 -8.09
CA LEU A 12 -4.00 -9.87 -7.98
C LEU A 12 -2.59 -9.55 -8.49
N THR A 13 -1.59 -10.37 -8.19
CA THR A 13 -0.23 -10.24 -8.76
C THR A 13 -0.23 -10.32 -10.29
N MET A 14 -1.00 -11.25 -10.87
CA MET A 14 -1.16 -11.33 -12.33
C MET A 14 -1.79 -10.06 -12.90
N VAL A 15 -2.79 -9.48 -12.23
CA VAL A 15 -3.41 -8.22 -12.66
C VAL A 15 -2.39 -7.08 -12.71
N PHE A 16 -1.55 -6.94 -11.68
CA PHE A 16 -0.47 -5.95 -11.68
C PHE A 16 0.52 -6.17 -12.83
N LYS A 17 0.95 -7.42 -13.04
CA LYS A 17 1.88 -7.75 -14.14
C LYS A 17 1.28 -7.44 -15.52
N ILE A 18 -0.01 -7.72 -15.72
CA ILE A 18 -0.71 -7.39 -16.96
C ILE A 18 -0.78 -5.87 -17.15
N ALA A 19 -0.98 -5.09 -16.08
CA ALA A 19 -0.98 -3.63 -16.17
C ALA A 19 0.40 -3.11 -16.62
N ASP A 20 1.46 -3.58 -15.97
CA ASP A 20 2.85 -3.22 -16.29
C ASP A 20 3.21 -3.56 -17.74
N ASP A 21 2.89 -4.79 -18.20
CA ASP A 21 3.19 -5.23 -19.57
C ASP A 21 2.44 -4.44 -20.64
N ASN A 22 1.30 -3.83 -20.27
CA ASN A 22 0.50 -2.99 -21.14
C ASN A 22 0.79 -1.49 -20.92
N ASN A 23 1.78 -1.12 -20.10
CA ASN A 23 2.10 0.26 -19.71
C ASN A 23 0.88 1.03 -19.17
N LEU A 24 0.01 0.34 -18.42
CA LEU A 24 -1.15 0.93 -17.78
C LEU A 24 -0.79 1.31 -16.35
N LEU A 25 -0.68 2.61 -16.09
CA LEU A 25 -0.46 3.12 -14.74
C LEU A 25 -1.72 2.91 -13.90
N LEU A 26 -1.54 2.35 -12.70
CA LEU A 26 -2.59 2.21 -11.71
C LEU A 26 -2.34 3.25 -10.62
N LEU A 27 -2.99 4.41 -10.74
CA LEU A 27 -2.72 5.55 -9.86
C LEU A 27 -3.51 5.45 -8.56
N ASP A 28 -4.77 5.00 -8.66
CA ASP A 28 -5.67 4.93 -7.52
C ASP A 28 -6.43 3.59 -7.43
N LEU A 29 -7.25 3.48 -6.39
CA LEU A 29 -8.13 2.32 -6.17
C LEU A 29 -9.13 2.09 -7.31
N LYS A 30 -9.57 3.14 -8.01
CA LYS A 30 -10.54 3.04 -9.11
C LYS A 30 -9.88 2.48 -10.35
N ASP A 31 -8.62 2.85 -10.62
CA ASP A 31 -7.82 2.27 -11.69
C ASP A 31 -7.59 0.79 -11.43
N LEU A 32 -7.23 0.40 -10.20
CA LEU A 32 -7.10 -1.01 -9.84
C LEU A 32 -8.43 -1.77 -10.01
N GLN A 33 -9.56 -1.20 -9.57
CA GLN A 33 -10.88 -1.80 -9.78
C GLN A 33 -11.19 -1.99 -11.27
N LYS A 34 -10.95 -0.97 -12.10
CA LYS A 34 -11.15 -1.05 -13.56
C LYS A 34 -10.22 -2.09 -14.19
N MET A 35 -8.97 -2.17 -13.73
CA MET A 35 -8.00 -3.12 -14.25
C MET A 35 -8.40 -4.56 -13.94
N ILE A 36 -8.86 -4.82 -12.71
CA ILE A 36 -9.39 -6.14 -12.32
C ILE A 36 -10.62 -6.50 -13.16
N GLN A 37 -11.53 -5.54 -13.39
CA GLN A 37 -12.69 -5.75 -14.24
C GLN A 37 -12.28 -6.09 -15.68
N PHE A 38 -11.37 -5.29 -16.24
CA PHE A 38 -10.83 -5.49 -17.58
C PHE A 38 -10.17 -6.87 -17.75
N VAL A 39 -9.33 -7.29 -16.81
CA VAL A 39 -8.71 -8.63 -16.82
C VAL A 39 -9.76 -9.72 -16.67
N GLY A 40 -10.76 -9.53 -15.83
CA GLY A 40 -11.88 -10.47 -15.64
C GLY A 40 -12.69 -10.69 -16.93
N ASP A 41 -13.03 -9.60 -17.62
CA ASP A 41 -13.78 -9.62 -18.88
C ASP A 41 -12.96 -10.23 -20.04
N ASN A 42 -11.63 -10.08 -19.98
CA ASN A 42 -10.71 -10.56 -21.01
C ASN A 42 -9.90 -11.79 -20.59
N ARG A 43 -10.33 -12.53 -19.57
CA ARG A 43 -9.57 -13.63 -18.95
C ARG A 43 -9.02 -14.67 -19.94
N ALA A 44 -9.80 -14.99 -20.98
CA ALA A 44 -9.40 -15.98 -21.99
C ALA A 44 -8.15 -15.55 -22.77
N LYS A 45 -7.98 -14.24 -22.99
CA LYS A 45 -6.80 -13.65 -23.64
C LYS A 45 -5.55 -13.83 -22.78
N TYR A 46 -5.69 -13.67 -21.47
CA TYR A 46 -4.56 -13.69 -20.53
C TYR A 46 -4.19 -15.09 -20.02
N THR A 47 -5.10 -16.07 -20.19
CA THR A 47 -4.94 -17.40 -19.57
C THR A 47 -3.67 -18.13 -19.99
N THR A 48 -3.28 -18.05 -21.27
CA THR A 48 -2.12 -18.78 -21.79
C THR A 48 -0.79 -18.21 -21.30
N GLU A 49 -0.69 -16.89 -21.20
CA GLU A 49 0.55 -16.20 -20.89
C GLU A 49 0.76 -16.03 -19.39
N TYR A 50 -0.31 -15.71 -18.66
CA TYR A 50 -0.24 -15.38 -17.23
C TYR A 50 -0.72 -16.53 -16.33
N GLY A 51 -1.55 -17.43 -16.85
CA GLY A 51 -2.17 -18.52 -16.11
C GLY A 51 -3.66 -18.30 -15.86
N ASN A 52 -4.31 -19.27 -15.20
CA ASN A 52 -5.75 -19.27 -15.06
C ASN A 52 -6.25 -18.18 -14.09
N ILE A 53 -7.16 -17.33 -14.57
CA ILE A 53 -7.78 -16.25 -13.79
C ILE A 53 -9.24 -16.60 -13.53
N SER A 54 -9.52 -17.08 -12.32
CA SER A 54 -10.87 -17.53 -11.96
C SER A 54 -11.84 -16.35 -11.77
N PRO A 55 -13.08 -16.40 -12.29
CA PRO A 55 -14.08 -15.37 -12.03
C PRO A 55 -14.45 -15.25 -10.55
N ALA A 56 -14.34 -16.34 -9.77
CA ALA A 56 -14.55 -16.30 -8.33
C ALA A 56 -13.49 -15.44 -7.61
N SER A 57 -12.22 -15.54 -8.02
CA SER A 57 -11.12 -14.72 -7.50
C SER A 57 -11.33 -13.24 -7.84
N ILE A 58 -11.69 -12.93 -9.09
CA ILE A 58 -12.01 -11.56 -9.53
C ILE A 58 -13.10 -10.94 -8.64
N GLY A 59 -14.22 -11.66 -8.44
CA GLY A 59 -15.31 -11.17 -7.60
C GLY A 59 -14.91 -11.00 -6.13
N ALA A 60 -14.05 -11.87 -5.60
CA ALA A 60 -13.55 -11.73 -4.23
C ALA A 60 -12.66 -10.49 -4.05
N ILE A 61 -11.77 -10.24 -5.00
CA ILE A 61 -10.88 -9.06 -4.97
C ILE A 61 -11.71 -7.77 -5.12
N GLN A 62 -12.67 -7.73 -6.07
CA GLN A 62 -13.57 -6.57 -6.23
C GLN A 62 -14.31 -6.23 -4.94
N ARG A 63 -14.88 -7.22 -4.24
CA ARG A 63 -15.55 -6.98 -2.95
C ARG A 63 -14.59 -6.52 -1.86
N ALA A 64 -13.34 -6.99 -1.87
CA ALA A 64 -12.34 -6.53 -0.93
C ALA A 64 -11.96 -5.06 -1.16
N LEU A 65 -11.85 -4.64 -2.43
CA LEU A 65 -11.60 -3.25 -2.80
C LEU A 65 -12.78 -2.34 -2.46
N LEU A 66 -14.01 -2.75 -2.75
CA LEU A 66 -15.21 -1.98 -2.39
C LEU A 66 -15.35 -1.77 -0.88
N ARG A 67 -14.99 -2.76 -0.06
CA ARG A 67 -14.95 -2.60 1.39
C ARG A 67 -13.91 -1.55 1.79
N LEU A 68 -12.71 -1.61 1.22
CA LEU A 68 -11.65 -0.67 1.52
C LEU A 68 -12.03 0.77 1.10
N GLU A 69 -12.66 0.93 -0.06
CA GLU A 69 -13.25 2.20 -0.51
C GLU A 69 -14.33 2.71 0.45
N SER A 70 -15.22 1.84 0.94
CA SER A 70 -16.24 2.24 1.93
C SER A 70 -15.66 2.71 3.27
N GLU A 71 -14.43 2.29 3.59
CA GLU A 71 -13.68 2.73 4.77
C GLU A 71 -12.90 4.05 4.52
N GLY A 72 -13.02 4.65 3.33
CA GLY A 72 -12.45 5.94 2.96
C GLY A 72 -11.07 5.87 2.31
N ALA A 73 -10.65 4.70 1.85
CA ALA A 73 -9.33 4.50 1.26
C ALA A 73 -9.14 5.24 -0.09
N ASP A 74 -10.21 5.49 -0.84
CA ASP A 74 -10.18 6.23 -2.11
C ASP A 74 -9.72 7.69 -1.93
N LYS A 75 -10.02 8.27 -0.76
CA LYS A 75 -9.55 9.62 -0.39
C LYS A 75 -8.11 9.63 0.12
N PHE A 76 -7.64 8.47 0.57
CA PHE A 76 -6.36 8.32 1.23
C PHE A 76 -5.25 7.89 0.26
N PHE A 77 -5.55 6.96 -0.66
CA PHE A 77 -4.65 6.48 -1.72
C PHE A 77 -5.00 7.11 -3.07
N GLY A 78 -5.09 8.45 -3.10
CA GLY A 78 -5.38 9.23 -4.29
C GLY A 78 -4.38 10.37 -4.48
N GLU A 79 -4.61 11.22 -5.49
CA GLU A 79 -3.76 12.37 -5.77
C GLU A 79 -4.20 13.64 -5.01
N PRO A 80 -3.27 14.52 -4.59
CA PRO A 80 -1.81 14.39 -4.75
C PRO A 80 -1.22 13.32 -3.81
N GLU A 81 -0.21 12.60 -4.30
CA GLU A 81 0.50 11.60 -3.49
C GLU A 81 1.27 12.25 -2.34
N LEU A 82 1.49 11.49 -1.27
CA LEU A 82 2.32 11.94 -0.17
C LEU A 82 3.79 11.86 -0.59
N VAL A 83 4.46 13.01 -0.59
CA VAL A 83 5.89 13.11 -0.90
C VAL A 83 6.69 13.00 0.40
N ILE A 84 7.41 11.89 0.59
CA ILE A 84 8.14 11.61 1.84
C ILE A 84 9.21 12.66 2.16
N THR A 85 9.80 13.29 1.13
CA THR A 85 10.81 14.33 1.34
C THR A 85 10.24 15.58 2.00
N ASP A 86 8.92 15.78 1.98
CA ASP A 86 8.27 16.86 2.73
C ASP A 86 8.40 16.68 4.24
N PHE A 87 8.54 15.44 4.74
CA PHE A 87 8.79 15.19 6.16
C PHE A 87 10.22 15.52 6.61
N MET A 88 11.15 15.67 5.67
CA MET A 88 12.56 15.94 5.95
C MET A 88 12.94 17.40 5.76
N GLN A 89 11.95 18.28 5.64
CA GLN A 89 12.17 19.70 5.51
C GLN A 89 12.84 20.30 6.76
N THR A 90 13.58 21.38 6.54
CA THR A 90 14.17 22.17 7.63
C THR A 90 13.77 23.63 7.47
N GLU A 91 13.48 24.28 8.59
CA GLU A 91 13.17 25.70 8.65
C GLU A 91 14.21 26.38 9.54
N GLN A 92 14.91 27.39 9.01
CA GLN A 92 15.97 28.12 9.72
C GLN A 92 17.04 27.21 10.34
N GLY A 93 17.38 26.10 9.66
CA GLY A 93 18.37 25.12 10.12
C GLY A 93 17.88 24.17 11.23
N ARG A 94 16.58 24.19 11.55
CA ARG A 94 15.94 23.26 12.50
C ARG A 94 15.03 22.29 11.75
N GLY A 95 14.96 21.05 12.22
CA GLY A 95 13.99 20.08 11.71
C GLY A 95 12.56 20.52 12.02
N VAL A 96 11.63 20.17 11.14
CA VAL A 96 10.20 20.41 11.31
C VAL A 96 9.57 19.23 12.06
N ILE A 97 8.69 19.52 13.01
CA ILE A 97 7.87 18.49 13.66
C ILE A 97 6.57 18.36 12.87
N ASN A 98 6.41 17.22 12.20
CA ASN A 98 5.21 16.87 11.46
C ASN A 98 4.26 16.10 12.38
N ILE A 99 2.99 16.51 12.43
CA ILE A 99 1.94 15.80 13.17
C ILE A 99 0.94 15.26 12.15
N LEU A 100 0.89 13.94 12.03
CA LEU A 100 -0.11 13.25 11.23
C LEU A 100 -1.38 13.06 12.06
N ALA A 101 -2.36 13.92 11.85
CA ALA A 101 -3.65 13.84 12.53
C ALA A 101 -4.46 12.63 12.01
N ALA A 102 -4.41 11.52 12.76
CA ALA A 102 -5.03 10.26 12.40
C ALA A 102 -6.37 10.00 13.13
N ASP A 103 -6.95 11.01 13.80
CA ASP A 103 -8.13 10.86 14.68
C ASP A 103 -9.32 10.18 13.98
N LYS A 104 -9.50 10.47 12.69
CA LYS A 104 -10.55 9.85 11.86
C LYS A 104 -10.13 8.48 11.32
N LEU A 105 -8.85 8.33 10.98
CA LEU A 105 -8.26 7.09 10.45
C LEU A 105 -8.23 5.96 11.48
N MET A 106 -8.18 6.29 12.77
CA MET A 106 -8.33 5.29 13.85
C MET A 106 -9.67 4.53 13.78
N ASN A 107 -10.72 5.13 13.20
CA ASN A 107 -12.01 4.46 12.98
C ASN A 107 -12.00 3.50 11.77
N SER A 108 -10.96 3.58 10.94
CA SER A 108 -10.71 2.70 9.79
C SER A 108 -9.36 1.99 9.96
N PRO A 109 -9.21 1.05 10.93
CA PRO A 109 -7.91 0.45 11.27
C PRO A 109 -7.17 -0.13 10.06
N ARG A 110 -7.90 -0.76 9.14
CA ARG A 110 -7.32 -1.37 7.94
C ARG A 110 -6.71 -0.35 6.99
N VAL A 111 -7.35 0.82 6.82
CA VAL A 111 -6.82 1.92 6.00
C VAL A 111 -5.57 2.49 6.65
N TYR A 112 -5.61 2.72 7.96
CA TYR A 112 -4.47 3.22 8.72
C TYR A 112 -3.27 2.26 8.66
N THR A 113 -3.48 0.97 8.89
CA THR A 113 -2.42 -0.04 8.76
C THR A 113 -1.90 -0.10 7.32
N THR A 114 -2.78 -0.06 6.30
CA THR A 114 -2.34 -0.03 4.89
C THR A 114 -1.42 1.16 4.62
N PHE A 115 -1.80 2.33 5.09
CA PHE A 115 -1.00 3.54 4.95
C PHE A 115 0.37 3.42 5.60
N LEU A 116 0.42 3.02 6.86
CA LEU A 116 1.70 2.96 7.58
C LEU A 116 2.65 1.93 6.97
N LEU A 117 2.12 0.82 6.46
CA LEU A 117 2.92 -0.18 5.77
C LEU A 117 3.47 0.35 4.44
N TRP A 118 2.63 1.04 3.67
CA TRP A 118 3.06 1.72 2.46
C TRP A 118 4.12 2.79 2.77
N LEU A 119 3.92 3.59 3.82
CA LEU A 119 4.84 4.65 4.24
C LEU A 119 6.21 4.09 4.61
N LEU A 120 6.26 2.98 5.35
CA LEU A 120 7.50 2.32 5.72
C LEU A 120 8.21 1.71 4.50
N ASP A 121 7.48 1.11 3.57
CA ASP A 121 8.04 0.57 2.33
C ASP A 121 8.60 1.69 1.43
N ASP A 122 7.88 2.80 1.32
CA ASP A 122 8.30 3.97 0.53
C ASP A 122 9.55 4.64 1.13
N LEU A 123 9.56 4.84 2.45
CA LEU A 123 10.75 5.31 3.18
C LEU A 123 11.96 4.42 2.91
N PHE A 124 11.77 3.10 2.94
CA PHE A 124 12.87 2.15 2.73
C PHE A 124 13.38 2.17 1.28
N ASN A 125 12.49 2.22 0.30
CA ASN A 125 12.89 2.16 -1.11
C ASN A 125 13.46 3.49 -1.63
N ASN A 126 13.03 4.63 -1.08
CA ASN A 126 13.42 5.96 -1.57
C ASN A 126 14.52 6.64 -0.73
N LEU A 127 14.73 6.25 0.53
CA LEU A 127 15.83 6.81 1.32
C LEU A 127 17.15 6.11 0.99
N PRO A 128 18.24 6.87 0.77
CA PRO A 128 19.55 6.27 0.56
C PRO A 128 20.03 5.60 1.85
N GLU A 129 20.63 4.42 1.71
CA GLU A 129 21.38 3.81 2.78
C GLU A 129 22.60 4.69 3.12
N VAL A 130 22.65 5.15 4.36
CA VAL A 130 23.72 6.00 4.88
C VAL A 130 24.30 5.36 6.14
N GLY A 131 25.63 5.33 6.25
CA GLY A 131 26.32 4.80 7.42
C GLY A 131 26.22 5.73 8.64
N ASP A 132 27.26 5.76 9.46
CA ASP A 132 27.26 6.53 10.72
C ASP A 132 27.19 8.04 10.49
N MET A 133 25.96 8.56 10.49
CA MET A 133 25.67 9.98 10.53
C MET A 133 25.62 10.48 11.98
N ASP A 134 26.14 11.69 12.23
CA ASP A 134 26.05 12.33 13.55
C ASP A 134 24.61 12.54 14.04
N LYS A 135 23.64 12.62 13.11
CA LYS A 135 22.22 12.85 13.39
C LYS A 135 21.33 12.12 12.36
N PRO A 136 20.17 11.59 12.78
CA PRO A 136 19.20 11.01 11.84
C PRO A 136 18.60 12.08 10.92
N LYS A 137 18.22 11.67 9.71
CA LYS A 137 17.51 12.54 8.74
C LYS A 137 16.01 12.66 9.03
N LEU A 138 15.42 11.62 9.60
CA LEU A 138 14.01 11.54 9.97
C LEU A 138 13.89 10.67 11.21
N VAL A 139 13.01 11.06 12.14
CA VAL A 139 12.62 10.24 13.28
C VAL A 139 11.10 10.15 13.27
N PHE A 140 10.58 8.92 13.26
CA PHE A 140 9.14 8.67 13.22
C PHE A 140 8.68 8.10 14.55
N PHE A 141 7.62 8.69 15.13
CA PHE A 141 7.02 8.22 16.38
C PHE A 141 5.63 7.68 16.08
N PHE A 142 5.36 6.47 16.56
CA PHE A 142 4.05 5.84 16.46
C PHE A 142 3.39 5.88 17.82
N ASP A 143 2.36 6.71 17.95
CA ASP A 143 1.40 6.51 19.03
C ASP A 143 0.50 5.32 18.64
N GLU A 144 0.21 4.43 19.59
CA GLU A 144 -0.56 3.21 19.36
C GLU A 144 0.06 2.19 18.40
N ALA A 145 1.36 1.93 18.55
CA ALA A 145 2.07 0.89 17.80
C ALA A 145 1.39 -0.50 17.85
N HIS A 146 0.60 -0.80 18.89
CA HIS A 146 -0.17 -2.05 18.96
C HIS A 146 -1.20 -2.21 17.81
N MET A 147 -1.76 -1.10 17.31
CA MET A 147 -2.68 -1.09 16.16
C MET A 147 -1.99 -1.47 14.84
N LEU A 148 -0.67 -1.32 14.78
CA LEU A 148 0.13 -1.79 13.64
C LEU A 148 0.27 -3.31 13.66
N PHE A 149 0.56 -3.89 14.82
CA PHE A 149 1.09 -5.25 14.91
C PHE A 149 0.04 -6.34 15.13
N ASN A 150 -1.12 -6.02 15.74
CA ASN A 150 -2.10 -7.04 16.14
C ASN A 150 -2.68 -7.86 14.97
N ASP A 151 -2.72 -7.30 13.76
CA ASP A 151 -3.25 -7.95 12.55
C ASP A 151 -2.29 -7.87 11.35
N MET A 152 -1.00 -7.60 11.59
CA MET A 152 -0.03 -7.48 10.51
C MET A 152 0.26 -8.87 9.90
N PRO A 153 0.21 -9.03 8.57
CA PRO A 153 0.64 -10.27 7.93
C PRO A 153 2.11 -10.57 8.29
N LYS A 154 2.41 -11.83 8.65
CA LYS A 154 3.77 -12.26 9.04
C LYS A 154 4.92 -11.74 8.15
N PRO A 155 4.83 -11.81 6.81
CA PRO A 155 5.93 -11.34 5.95
C PRO A 155 6.28 -9.87 6.15
N LEU A 156 5.30 -9.09 6.58
CA LEU A 156 5.43 -7.66 6.76
C LEU A 156 5.95 -7.31 8.15
N LEU A 157 5.54 -8.08 9.17
CA LEU A 157 6.17 -8.03 10.49
C LEU A 157 7.66 -8.38 10.40
N GLU A 158 7.99 -9.46 9.69
CA GLU A 158 9.38 -9.88 9.44
C GLU A 158 10.20 -8.80 8.72
N LYS A 159 9.59 -8.11 7.74
CA LYS A 159 10.26 -7.00 7.04
C LYS A 159 10.51 -5.81 7.97
N VAL A 160 9.56 -5.47 8.84
CA VAL A 160 9.76 -4.42 9.85
C VAL A 160 10.85 -4.81 10.84
N GLU A 161 10.84 -6.05 11.36
CA GLU A 161 11.85 -6.56 12.33
C GLU A 161 13.27 -6.60 11.76
N GLN A 162 13.45 -6.88 10.46
CA GLN A 162 14.77 -6.88 9.82
C GLN A 162 15.40 -5.49 9.67
N ILE A 163 14.60 -4.43 9.81
CA ILE A 163 15.00 -3.04 9.56
C ILE A 163 15.31 -2.30 10.88
N VAL A 164 14.88 -2.83 12.04
CA VAL A 164 15.16 -2.25 13.38
C VAL A 164 16.54 -2.64 13.90
#